data_AF-A0A8B8ZEI4-F1
#
_entry.id   AF-A0A8B8ZEI4-F1
#
_cell.length_a   1.000
_cell.length_b   1.000
_cell.length_c   1.000
_cell.angle_alpha   90.00
_cell.angle_beta   90.00
_cell.angle_gamma   90.00
#
_symmetry.space_group_name_H-M   'P 1'
#
loop_
_entity.id
_entity.type
_entity.pdbx_description
1 polymer ?
#
loop_
_entity_poly.entity_id
_entity_poly.type
_entity_poly.pdbx_seq_one_letter_code
_entity_poly.pdbx_strand_id
1 'polypeptide(L)'
;MGFTHPLPLLFVPLLFVAAIPSFSDSAVLPSVGKGDPAFFDPTRVVQLSWRPRAFLYKGFLSDEECEHLISLARDKLEKSMVADNDSGKSVMSEVRTSSGMFLEKHQDEIVRTIEQRIAIWTFLPEENGESMQILHYEHGEKYEPHFDYFHDKVNQALGGHRIATVLMYLSDVRKGGETIFPNSEGRFNQQKGDSWSDCAKNGYADLVEWDSL
;
A
#
# COMPACT_ATOMS: atom_id res chain seq x y z
N MET A 1 -32.83 -13.54 -17.51
CA MET A 1 -32.01 -12.36 -17.84
C MET A 1 -30.82 -12.39 -16.91
N GLY A 2 -29.63 -12.68 -17.45
CA GLY A 2 -28.42 -12.85 -16.66
C GLY A 2 -27.93 -11.49 -16.17
N PHE A 3 -27.83 -11.32 -14.86
CA PHE A 3 -27.07 -10.23 -14.27
C PHE A 3 -25.59 -10.54 -14.48
N THR A 4 -25.00 -9.94 -15.51
CA THR A 4 -23.55 -9.81 -15.61
C THR A 4 -23.11 -8.81 -14.54
N HIS A 5 -22.85 -9.30 -13.33
CA HIS A 5 -22.06 -8.54 -12.38
C HIS A 5 -20.67 -8.31 -13.03
N PRO A 6 -20.19 -7.06 -13.17
CA PRO A 6 -18.80 -6.85 -13.53
C PRO A 6 -17.95 -7.55 -12.47
N LEU A 7 -16.91 -8.25 -12.93
CA LEU A 7 -15.93 -8.92 -12.07
C LEU A 7 -15.41 -7.91 -11.03
N PRO A 8 -15.26 -8.30 -9.76
CA PRO A 8 -14.71 -7.40 -8.76
C PRO A 8 -13.28 -7.02 -9.19
N LEU A 9 -13.09 -5.72 -9.38
CA LEU A 9 -11.81 -5.10 -9.71
C LEU A 9 -10.82 -5.38 -8.58
N LEU A 10 -9.55 -5.67 -8.90
CA LEU A 10 -8.51 -5.95 -7.91
C LEU A 10 -7.56 -4.75 -7.78
N PHE A 11 -7.71 -3.96 -6.73
CA PHE A 11 -6.85 -2.81 -6.44
C PHE A 11 -6.10 -3.04 -5.14
N VAL A 12 -4.79 -3.26 -5.27
CA VAL A 12 -3.87 -3.56 -4.17
C VAL A 12 -2.52 -2.97 -4.57
N PRO A 13 -1.76 -2.29 -3.72
CA PRO A 13 -2.11 -1.19 -2.84
C PRO A 13 -1.44 0.11 -3.32
N LEU A 14 -1.85 1.25 -2.75
CA LEU A 14 -1.05 2.46 -2.80
C LEU A 14 0.34 2.22 -2.20
N LEU A 15 1.42 2.73 -2.80
CA LEU A 15 2.73 2.82 -2.14
C LEU A 15 2.98 4.28 -1.75
N PHE A 16 2.79 4.62 -0.47
CA PHE A 16 3.32 5.87 0.09
C PHE A 16 4.67 5.59 0.75
N VAL A 17 5.67 6.39 0.38
CA VAL A 17 7.06 6.21 0.79
C VAL A 17 7.56 7.50 1.39
N ALA A 18 8.12 7.46 2.59
CA ALA A 18 8.82 8.59 3.16
C ALA A 18 10.34 8.48 2.98
N ALA A 19 10.98 9.52 2.44
CA ALA A 19 12.43 9.74 2.40
C ALA A 19 12.87 10.83 3.39
N ILE A 20 14.10 10.80 3.95
CA ILE A 20 14.56 11.78 4.95
C ILE A 20 15.24 13.00 4.30
N PRO A 21 14.84 14.26 4.61
CA PRO A 21 15.74 15.40 4.63
C PRO A 21 16.15 15.78 6.07
N SER A 22 17.28 16.48 6.22
CA SER A 22 17.91 16.81 7.50
C SER A 22 16.93 17.44 8.50
N PHE A 23 16.88 16.88 9.71
CA PHE A 23 16.06 17.38 10.82
C PHE A 23 16.40 18.83 11.17
N SER A 24 15.38 19.70 11.19
CA SER A 24 15.38 20.90 12.02
C SER A 24 14.26 20.79 13.04
N ASP A 25 14.61 20.90 14.33
CA ASP A 25 13.70 20.80 15.46
C ASP A 25 12.59 21.85 15.39
N SER A 26 11.33 21.40 15.25
CA SER A 26 10.14 21.89 15.96
C SER A 26 8.88 21.60 15.11
N ALA A 27 8.19 20.49 15.39
CA ALA A 27 6.80 20.33 14.97
C ALA A 27 5.94 20.12 16.21
N VAL A 28 5.09 21.11 16.51
CA VAL A 28 4.08 21.05 17.57
C VAL A 28 2.89 20.25 17.03
N LEU A 29 2.50 19.18 17.72
CA LEU A 29 1.31 18.41 17.37
C LEU A 29 0.03 19.20 17.71
N PRO A 30 -0.93 19.36 16.79
CA PRO A 30 -2.20 20.03 17.09
C PRO A 30 -3.07 19.19 18.05
N SER A 31 -3.87 19.85 18.88
CA SER A 31 -4.88 19.21 19.74
C SER A 31 -6.07 18.72 18.91
N VAL A 32 -6.37 17.42 18.99
CA VAL A 32 -7.36 16.75 18.14
C VAL A 32 -8.78 16.78 18.73
N GLY A 33 -9.74 17.32 17.98
CA GLY A 33 -11.17 17.20 18.26
C GLY A 33 -11.82 16.04 17.49
N LYS A 34 -12.93 15.49 17.99
CA LYS A 34 -13.72 14.47 17.27
C LYS A 34 -14.25 15.07 15.96
N GLY A 35 -13.82 14.54 14.82
CA GLY A 35 -14.17 15.04 13.48
C GLY A 35 -13.04 15.76 12.74
N ASP A 36 -11.86 15.86 13.35
CA ASP A 36 -10.65 16.31 12.69
C ASP A 36 -10.06 15.17 11.82
N PRO A 37 -9.66 15.41 10.55
CA PRO A 37 -8.87 14.45 9.75
C PRO A 37 -7.60 13.96 10.47
N ALA A 38 -7.16 14.62 11.55
CA ALA A 38 -6.08 14.18 12.43
C ALA A 38 -6.46 13.15 13.53
N PHE A 39 -7.72 12.72 13.65
CA PHE A 39 -8.13 11.73 14.65
C PHE A 39 -8.04 10.30 14.13
N PHE A 40 -7.02 9.57 14.60
CA PHE A 40 -6.97 8.12 14.46
C PHE A 40 -7.61 7.45 15.67
N ASP A 41 -8.52 6.52 15.41
CA ASP A 41 -9.09 5.64 16.43
C ASP A 41 -8.14 4.45 16.63
N PRO A 42 -7.38 4.39 17.75
CA PRO A 42 -6.42 3.32 17.96
C PRO A 42 -7.08 1.95 18.08
N THR A 43 -8.39 1.87 18.34
CA THR A 43 -9.12 0.59 18.40
C THR A 43 -9.27 -0.08 17.03
N ARG A 44 -9.07 0.68 15.95
CA ARG A 44 -9.11 0.17 14.56
C ARG A 44 -7.77 -0.37 14.10
N VAL A 45 -6.73 -0.30 14.94
CA VAL A 45 -5.37 -0.75 14.64
C VAL A 45 -5.19 -2.18 15.13
N VAL A 46 -4.79 -3.07 14.22
CA VAL A 46 -4.38 -4.44 14.54
C VAL A 46 -2.89 -4.57 14.30
N GLN A 47 -2.14 -4.92 15.33
CA GLN A 47 -0.73 -5.26 15.17
C GLN A 47 -0.61 -6.66 14.56
N LEU A 48 -0.03 -6.74 13.36
CA LEU A 48 0.18 -7.99 12.64
C LEU A 48 1.51 -8.64 13.02
N SER A 49 2.57 -7.84 13.14
CA SER A 49 3.92 -8.33 13.39
C SER A 49 4.81 -7.25 14.00
N TRP A 50 5.74 -7.66 14.86
CA TRP A 50 6.83 -6.79 15.36
C TRP A 50 8.10 -6.88 14.51
N ARG A 51 8.32 -8.00 13.81
CA ARG A 51 9.46 -8.20 12.91
C ARG A 51 9.01 -8.90 11.61
N PRO A 52 8.88 -8.16 10.49
CA PRO A 52 8.92 -6.69 10.39
C PRO A 52 7.78 -6.03 11.18
N ARG A 53 7.91 -4.73 11.49
CA ARG A 53 6.80 -3.95 12.07
C ARG A 53 5.70 -3.81 11.02
N ALA A 54 4.55 -4.43 11.27
CA ALA A 54 3.40 -4.38 10.39
C ALA A 54 2.12 -4.18 11.21
N PHE A 55 1.32 -3.20 10.81
CA PHE A 55 0.08 -2.81 11.45
C PHE A 55 -1.00 -2.65 10.37
N LEU A 56 -2.17 -3.21 10.61
CA LEU A 56 -3.36 -3.02 9.79
C LEU A 56 -4.23 -1.96 10.44
N TYR A 57 -4.55 -0.88 9.72
CA TYR A 57 -5.55 0.08 10.14
C TYR A 57 -6.86 -0.19 9.39
N LYS A 58 -7.91 -0.62 10.10
CA LYS A 58 -9.20 -0.92 9.49
C LYS A 58 -9.92 0.37 9.05
N GLY A 59 -10.42 0.38 7.82
CA GLY A 59 -11.11 1.50 7.15
C GLY A 59 -10.36 2.83 7.28
N PHE A 60 -9.09 2.79 6.86
CA PHE A 60 -8.23 3.96 6.69
C PHE A 60 -8.72 4.87 5.56
N LEU A 61 -9.29 4.28 4.51
CA LEU A 61 -10.00 4.95 3.42
C LEU A 61 -11.51 4.73 3.56
N SER A 62 -12.30 5.71 3.11
CA SER A 62 -13.74 5.51 2.87
C SER A 62 -13.98 4.85 1.50
N ASP A 63 -15.18 4.28 1.31
CA ASP A 63 -15.56 3.66 0.03
C ASP A 63 -15.55 4.69 -1.12
N GLU A 64 -15.92 5.93 -0.83
CA GLU A 64 -15.89 7.03 -1.80
C GLU A 64 -14.45 7.42 -2.19
N GLU A 65 -13.52 7.40 -1.24
CA GLU A 65 -12.10 7.63 -1.51
C GLU A 65 -11.52 6.51 -2.36
N CYS A 66 -11.88 5.25 -2.07
CA CYS A 66 -11.50 4.10 -2.87
C CYS A 66 -12.00 4.22 -4.32
N GLU A 67 -13.30 4.46 -4.53
CA GLU A 67 -13.86 4.61 -5.89
C GLU A 67 -13.26 5.82 -6.61
N HIS A 68 -12.99 6.92 -5.89
CA HIS A 68 -12.33 8.09 -6.47
C HIS A 68 -10.93 7.74 -7.00
N LEU A 69 -10.08 7.12 -6.18
CA LEU A 69 -8.73 6.71 -6.60
C LEU A 69 -8.76 5.72 -7.77
N ILE A 70 -9.72 4.78 -7.76
CA ILE A 70 -9.96 3.84 -8.85
C ILE A 70 -10.34 4.58 -10.15
N SER A 71 -11.23 5.57 -10.05
CA SER A 71 -11.69 6.34 -11.20
C SER A 71 -10.58 7.17 -11.85
N LEU A 72 -9.67 7.74 -11.04
CA LEU A 72 -8.51 8.48 -11.52
C LEU A 72 -7.55 7.60 -12.33
N ALA A 73 -7.53 6.28 -12.04
CA ALA A 73 -6.61 5.32 -12.62
C ALA A 73 -7.15 4.53 -13.82
N ARG A 74 -8.47 4.30 -13.89
CA ARG A 74 -9.12 3.33 -14.79
C ARG A 74 -8.60 3.30 -16.23
N ASP A 75 -8.33 4.46 -16.84
CA ASP A 75 -7.92 4.57 -18.24
C ASP A 75 -6.42 4.95 -18.43
N LYS A 76 -5.63 4.90 -17.36
CA LYS A 76 -4.23 5.37 -17.34
C LYS A 76 -3.23 4.31 -16.86
N LEU A 77 -3.69 3.08 -16.63
CA LEU A 77 -2.86 1.98 -16.17
C LEU A 77 -1.96 1.46 -17.30
N GLU A 78 -0.66 1.38 -17.03
CA GLU A 78 0.32 0.78 -17.94
C GLU A 78 0.96 -0.46 -17.29
N LYS A 79 1.59 -1.34 -18.07
CA LYS A 79 2.26 -2.51 -17.48
C LYS A 79 3.35 -2.07 -16.50
N SER A 80 3.32 -2.66 -15.30
CA SER A 80 4.25 -2.30 -14.23
C SER A 80 5.67 -2.67 -14.61
N MET A 81 6.59 -1.78 -14.22
CA MET A 81 8.02 -1.95 -14.41
C MET A 81 8.70 -2.07 -13.04
N VAL A 82 9.91 -2.62 -13.01
CA VAL A 82 10.76 -2.66 -11.82
C VAL A 82 12.07 -1.92 -12.09
N ALA A 83 12.69 -1.38 -11.03
CA ALA A 83 14.03 -0.84 -11.13
C ALA A 83 15.03 -2.00 -11.22
N ASP A 84 15.85 -1.98 -12.27
CA ASP A 84 16.99 -2.89 -12.41
C ASP A 84 18.04 -2.58 -11.33
N ASN A 85 18.49 -3.61 -10.61
CA ASN A 85 19.38 -3.43 -9.44
C ASN A 85 20.77 -2.89 -9.79
N ASP A 86 21.25 -3.15 -11.01
CA ASP A 86 22.59 -2.75 -11.44
C ASP A 86 22.58 -1.36 -12.09
N SER A 87 21.61 -1.11 -12.97
CA SER A 87 21.54 0.10 -13.78
C SER A 87 20.58 1.16 -13.26
N GLY A 88 19.68 0.81 -12.33
CA GLY A 88 18.60 1.67 -11.84
C GLY A 88 17.50 1.95 -12.88
N LYS A 89 17.57 1.36 -14.08
CA LYS A 89 16.62 1.61 -15.16
C LYS A 89 15.31 0.86 -14.94
N SER A 90 14.21 1.45 -15.40
CA SER A 90 12.89 0.81 -15.41
C SER A 90 12.84 -0.28 -16.49
N VAL A 91 12.56 -1.53 -16.09
CA VAL A 91 12.50 -2.71 -16.99
C VAL A 91 11.21 -3.52 -16.79
N MET A 92 10.74 -4.16 -17.87
CA MET A 92 9.61 -5.09 -17.79
C MET A 92 9.98 -6.30 -16.93
N SER A 93 9.04 -6.76 -16.12
CA SER A 93 9.31 -7.75 -15.09
C SER A 93 8.40 -8.97 -15.21
N GLU A 94 8.97 -10.16 -15.09
CA GLU A 94 8.21 -11.39 -14.86
C GLU A 94 7.83 -11.56 -13.38
N VAL A 95 8.47 -10.79 -12.48
CA VAL A 95 8.24 -10.89 -11.04
C VAL A 95 7.18 -9.93 -10.52
N ARG A 96 6.89 -8.85 -11.26
CA ARG A 96 5.75 -7.93 -11.03
C ARG A 96 4.94 -7.84 -12.30
N THR A 97 3.78 -8.50 -12.33
CA THR A 97 2.97 -8.62 -13.55
C THR A 97 1.79 -7.67 -13.61
N SER A 98 1.58 -6.85 -12.56
CA SER A 98 0.51 -5.86 -12.47
C SER A 98 0.54 -4.80 -13.57
N SER A 99 -0.56 -4.06 -13.66
CA SER A 99 -0.60 -2.74 -14.29
C SER A 99 -0.62 -1.65 -13.21
N GLY A 100 -0.17 -0.44 -13.54
CA GLY A 100 -0.06 0.64 -12.56
C GLY A 100 0.12 2.01 -13.16
N MET A 101 -0.05 3.03 -12.32
CA MET A 101 0.23 4.43 -12.63
C MET A 101 0.58 5.20 -11.35
N PHE A 102 1.16 6.40 -11.50
CA PHE A 102 1.37 7.33 -10.39
C PHE A 102 0.39 8.49 -10.50
N LEU A 103 -0.26 8.83 -9.39
CA LEU A 103 -0.99 10.10 -9.26
C LEU A 103 0.01 11.24 -9.03
N GLU A 104 -0.36 12.43 -9.48
CA GLU A 104 0.40 13.63 -9.14
C GLU A 104 0.23 13.93 -7.65
N LYS A 105 1.28 14.45 -6.99
CA LYS A 105 1.14 14.89 -5.58
C LYS A 105 0.10 15.99 -5.52
N HIS A 106 -0.79 15.94 -4.53
CA HIS A 106 -1.86 16.93 -4.35
C HIS A 106 -2.76 17.11 -5.58
N GLN A 107 -2.90 16.08 -6.43
CA GLN A 107 -3.61 16.15 -7.71
C GLN A 107 -5.03 16.73 -7.57
N ASP A 108 -5.72 16.36 -6.49
CA ASP A 108 -6.98 16.94 -6.07
C ASP A 108 -7.12 16.93 -4.55
N GLU A 109 -8.22 17.47 -4.05
CA GLU A 109 -8.48 17.63 -2.62
C GLU A 109 -8.61 16.28 -1.88
N ILE A 110 -9.13 15.25 -2.53
CA ILE A 110 -9.25 13.91 -1.95
C ILE A 110 -7.86 13.28 -1.84
N VAL A 111 -7.07 13.33 -2.91
CA VAL A 111 -5.68 12.87 -2.93
C VAL A 111 -4.86 13.56 -1.85
N ARG A 112 -4.93 14.90 -1.76
CA ARG A 112 -4.24 15.69 -0.75
C ARG A 112 -4.65 15.30 0.67
N THR A 113 -5.95 15.08 0.91
CA THR A 113 -6.46 14.66 2.22
C THR A 113 -5.92 13.29 2.61
N ILE A 114 -5.82 12.36 1.66
CA ILE A 114 -5.25 11.02 1.90
C ILE A 114 -3.75 11.11 2.18
N GLU A 115 -2.99 11.88 1.40
CA GLU A 115 -1.54 12.10 1.64
C GLU A 115 -1.28 12.70 3.03
N GLN A 116 -2.08 13.68 3.45
CA GLN A 116 -2.03 14.26 4.80
C GLN A 116 -2.35 13.25 5.89
N ARG A 117 -3.39 12.43 5.68
CA ARG A 117 -3.77 11.36 6.61
C ARG A 117 -2.63 10.36 6.77
N ILE A 118 -1.94 9.99 5.68
CA ILE A 118 -0.79 9.09 5.72
C ILE A 118 0.37 9.71 6.50
N ALA A 119 0.67 10.99 6.28
CA ALA A 119 1.71 11.71 7.02
C ALA A 119 1.45 11.68 8.54
N ILE A 120 0.21 11.98 8.96
CA ILE A 120 -0.20 11.94 10.37
C ILE A 120 -0.10 10.51 10.93
N TRP A 121 -0.57 9.50 10.20
CA TRP A 121 -0.55 8.10 10.65
C TRP A 121 0.87 7.56 10.84
N THR A 122 1.76 7.90 9.91
CA THR A 122 3.13 7.41 9.91
C THR A 122 4.04 8.22 10.83
N PHE A 123 3.58 9.39 11.29
CA PHE A 123 4.40 10.40 11.97
C PHE A 123 5.58 10.88 11.11
N LEU A 124 5.41 10.90 9.79
CA LEU A 124 6.43 11.33 8.82
C LEU A 124 5.92 12.57 8.08
N PRO A 125 6.80 13.54 7.77
CA PRO A 125 6.42 14.72 7.00
C PRO A 125 5.83 14.35 5.63
N GLU A 126 4.85 15.12 5.17
CA GLU A 126 4.16 14.90 3.89
C GLU A 126 5.11 15.10 2.69
N GLU A 127 6.11 15.96 2.85
CA GLU A 127 7.14 16.25 1.84
C GLU A 127 8.00 15.03 1.55
N ASN A 128 8.13 14.14 2.53
CA ASN A 128 8.91 12.91 2.40
C ASN A 128 8.18 11.88 1.50
N GLY A 129 6.86 12.02 1.36
CA GLY A 129 5.98 11.17 0.56
C GLY A 129 6.32 11.16 -0.93
N GLU A 130 6.60 9.98 -1.50
CA GLU A 130 6.51 9.74 -2.95
C GLU A 130 5.06 9.88 -3.44
N SER A 131 4.90 10.16 -4.74
CA SER A 131 3.60 10.11 -5.41
C SER A 131 2.89 8.78 -5.18
N MET A 132 1.61 8.87 -4.91
CA MET A 132 0.69 7.75 -4.76
C MET A 132 0.71 6.82 -6.00
N GLN A 133 1.24 5.60 -5.86
CA GLN A 133 1.22 4.59 -6.94
C GLN A 133 -0.05 3.72 -6.89
N ILE A 134 -0.91 3.77 -7.91
CA ILE A 134 -2.07 2.89 -8.04
C ILE A 134 -1.68 1.64 -8.82
N LEU A 135 -2.08 0.48 -8.35
CA LEU A 135 -1.78 -0.82 -8.94
C LEU A 135 -3.03 -1.66 -9.11
N HIS A 136 -3.07 -2.38 -10.23
CA HIS A 136 -4.15 -3.27 -10.61
C HIS A 136 -3.59 -4.64 -11.01
N TYR A 137 -4.15 -5.68 -10.40
CA TYR A 137 -3.76 -7.07 -10.59
C TYR A 137 -4.91 -7.86 -11.20
N GLU A 138 -4.73 -8.38 -12.40
CA GLU A 138 -5.68 -9.31 -13.00
C GLU A 138 -5.55 -10.73 -12.41
N HIS A 139 -6.48 -11.61 -12.78
CA HIS A 139 -6.43 -13.00 -12.34
C HIS A 139 -5.10 -13.67 -12.72
N GLY A 140 -4.38 -14.18 -11.71
CA GLY A 140 -3.09 -14.84 -11.89
C GLY A 140 -1.89 -13.89 -11.91
N GLU A 141 -2.12 -12.57 -11.90
CA GLU A 141 -1.04 -11.61 -11.71
C GLU A 141 -0.58 -11.59 -10.26
N LYS A 142 0.69 -11.21 -10.07
CA LYS A 142 1.35 -11.28 -8.77
C LYS A 142 2.51 -10.29 -8.67
N TYR A 143 2.97 -10.12 -7.45
CA TYR A 143 4.28 -9.58 -7.16
C TYR A 143 5.04 -10.56 -6.28
N GLU A 144 6.18 -11.05 -6.75
CA GLU A 144 7.09 -11.83 -5.92
C GLU A 144 7.59 -11.03 -4.70
N PRO A 145 7.92 -11.70 -3.58
CA PRO A 145 8.47 -11.04 -2.41
C PRO A 145 9.71 -10.20 -2.74
N HIS A 146 9.71 -8.96 -2.28
CA HIS A 146 10.77 -8.00 -2.52
C HIS A 146 10.92 -7.05 -1.32
N PHE A 147 11.93 -6.19 -1.39
CA PHE A 147 12.10 -5.08 -0.48
C PHE A 147 11.69 -3.78 -1.18
N ASP A 148 11.03 -2.89 -0.44
CA ASP A 148 10.66 -1.58 -0.98
C ASP A 148 11.84 -0.62 -1.05
N TYR A 149 12.87 -0.82 -0.21
CA TYR A 149 14.07 0.01 -0.25
C TYR A 149 14.91 -0.26 -1.50
N PHE A 150 15.57 0.77 -2.01
CA PHE A 150 16.45 0.65 -3.15
C PHE A 150 17.73 -0.09 -2.80
N HIS A 151 18.11 -1.05 -3.64
CA HIS A 151 19.44 -1.68 -3.59
C HIS A 151 20.47 -0.89 -4.42
N ASP A 152 20.01 -0.15 -5.44
CA ASP A 152 20.88 0.59 -6.34
C ASP A 152 21.30 1.95 -5.76
N LYS A 153 22.54 2.34 -6.04
CA LYS A 153 23.12 3.58 -5.51
C LYS A 153 22.52 4.84 -6.16
N VAL A 154 21.88 4.72 -7.32
CA VAL A 154 21.39 5.87 -8.09
C VAL A 154 20.12 6.41 -7.45
N ASN A 155 19.12 5.55 -7.22
CA ASN A 155 17.88 5.92 -6.57
C ASN A 155 18.11 6.31 -5.11
N GLN A 156 19.03 5.63 -4.40
CA GLN A 156 19.45 6.04 -3.05
C GLN A 156 20.01 7.46 -3.02
N ALA A 157 20.81 7.86 -4.01
CA ALA A 157 21.41 9.19 -4.07
C ALA A 157 20.41 10.28 -4.49
N LEU A 158 19.39 9.94 -5.28
CA LEU A 158 18.39 10.88 -5.78
C LEU A 158 17.27 11.15 -4.78
N GLY A 159 16.79 10.12 -4.08
CA GLY A 159 15.60 10.20 -3.23
C GLY A 159 15.79 9.63 -1.83
N GLY A 160 16.96 9.10 -1.47
CA GLY A 160 17.17 8.43 -0.18
C GLY A 160 16.57 7.01 -0.12
N HIS A 161 16.60 6.39 1.06
CA HIS A 161 15.98 5.08 1.28
C HIS A 161 14.53 5.20 1.77
N ARG A 162 13.69 4.29 1.30
CA ARG A 162 12.33 4.06 1.82
C ARG A 162 12.40 3.51 3.25
N ILE A 163 11.82 4.21 4.22
CA ILE A 163 11.83 3.77 5.63
C ILE A 163 10.51 3.13 6.09
N ALA A 164 9.42 3.40 5.36
CA ALA A 164 8.09 2.88 5.62
C ALA A 164 7.29 2.85 4.32
N THR A 165 6.33 1.93 4.29
CA THR A 165 5.40 1.71 3.20
C THR A 165 3.99 1.63 3.78
N VAL A 166 3.07 2.43 3.26
CA VAL A 166 1.63 2.31 3.59
C VAL A 166 0.92 1.71 2.39
N LEU A 167 0.45 0.48 2.55
CA LEU A 167 -0.33 -0.26 1.57
C LEU A 167 -1.82 -0.07 1.84
N MET A 168 -2.55 0.49 0.88
CA MET A 168 -4.00 0.68 0.97
C MET A 168 -4.74 -0.14 -0.09
N TYR A 169 -5.60 -1.06 0.35
CA TYR A 169 -6.47 -1.86 -0.51
C TYR A 169 -7.67 -1.03 -0.94
N LEU A 170 -7.93 -0.92 -2.24
CA LEU A 170 -9.04 -0.09 -2.77
C LEU A 170 -10.27 -0.92 -3.15
N SER A 171 -10.17 -2.25 -3.14
CA SER A 171 -11.28 -3.14 -3.47
C SER A 171 -11.16 -4.50 -2.82
N ASP A 172 -12.29 -5.20 -2.75
CA ASP A 172 -12.37 -6.54 -2.18
C ASP A 172 -11.92 -7.62 -3.14
N VAL A 173 -11.16 -8.58 -2.60
CA VAL A 173 -10.65 -9.73 -3.33
C VAL A 173 -11.30 -11.01 -2.85
N ARG A 174 -12.01 -11.70 -3.74
CA ARG A 174 -12.72 -12.95 -3.39
C ARG A 174 -11.76 -14.09 -2.98
N LYS A 175 -10.58 -14.16 -3.60
CA LYS A 175 -9.58 -15.20 -3.34
C LYS A 175 -8.19 -14.74 -3.81
N GLY A 176 -7.18 -14.98 -2.99
CA GLY A 176 -5.80 -14.55 -3.28
C GLY A 176 -5.59 -13.06 -2.98
N GLY A 177 -4.53 -12.47 -3.56
CA GLY A 177 -4.23 -11.05 -3.39
C GLY A 177 -3.62 -10.69 -2.03
N GLU A 178 -3.15 -11.69 -1.28
CA GLU A 178 -2.62 -11.48 0.06
C GLU A 178 -1.27 -10.74 0.03
N THR A 179 -1.07 -9.80 0.95
CA THR A 179 0.27 -9.25 1.21
C THR A 179 1.00 -10.17 2.17
N ILE A 180 2.12 -10.74 1.73
CA ILE A 180 2.83 -11.79 2.48
C ILE A 180 4.19 -11.28 2.96
N PHE A 181 4.46 -11.53 4.24
CA PHE A 181 5.73 -11.31 4.91
C PHE A 181 6.40 -12.67 5.20
N PRO A 182 7.15 -13.26 4.24
CA PRO A 182 7.70 -14.62 4.36
C PRO A 182 8.75 -14.76 5.46
N ASN A 183 9.39 -13.64 5.82
CA ASN A 183 10.42 -13.57 6.86
C ASN A 183 9.88 -13.04 8.20
N SER A 184 8.56 -12.94 8.37
CA SER A 184 7.97 -12.54 9.65
C SER A 184 8.19 -13.61 10.72
N GLU A 185 8.49 -13.18 11.95
CA GLU A 185 8.60 -14.08 13.11
C GLU A 185 7.28 -14.81 13.42
N GLY A 186 6.13 -14.20 13.07
CA GLY A 186 4.81 -14.77 13.25
C GLY A 186 4.40 -15.77 12.16
N ARG A 187 5.23 -16.05 11.15
CA ARG A 187 4.82 -16.77 9.93
C ARG A 187 4.21 -18.15 10.16
N PHE A 188 4.58 -18.83 11.25
CA PHE A 188 4.04 -20.15 11.61
C PHE A 188 2.91 -20.09 12.64
N ASN A 189 2.63 -18.91 13.19
CA ASN A 189 1.64 -18.72 14.27
C ASN A 189 0.27 -18.29 13.73
N GLN A 190 0.19 -17.89 12.46
CA GLN A 190 -1.08 -17.53 11.83
C GLN A 190 -1.79 -18.80 11.33
N GLN A 191 -3.00 -19.04 11.82
CA GLN A 191 -3.86 -20.08 11.27
C GLN A 191 -4.30 -19.68 9.85
N LYS A 192 -4.12 -20.58 8.89
CA LYS A 192 -4.47 -20.38 7.49
C LYS A 192 -5.71 -21.20 7.17
N GLY A 193 -6.72 -20.55 6.60
CA GLY A 193 -7.94 -21.22 6.14
C GLY A 193 -7.77 -21.80 4.73
N ASP A 194 -8.76 -22.59 4.29
CA ASP A 194 -8.78 -23.19 2.95
C ASP A 194 -8.96 -22.17 1.82
N SER A 195 -9.43 -20.96 2.13
CA SER A 195 -9.57 -19.83 1.20
C SER A 195 -8.22 -19.24 0.76
N TRP A 196 -7.15 -19.47 1.52
CA TRP A 196 -5.85 -18.84 1.35
C TRP A 196 -5.11 -19.39 0.12
N SER A 197 -4.40 -18.51 -0.58
CA SER A 197 -3.53 -18.91 -1.68
C SER A 197 -2.33 -19.75 -1.19
N ASP A 198 -1.75 -20.53 -2.09
CA ASP A 198 -0.53 -21.29 -1.77
C ASP A 198 0.65 -20.38 -1.41
N CYS A 199 0.69 -19.17 -1.96
CA CYS A 199 1.68 -18.17 -1.58
C CYS A 199 1.52 -17.77 -0.11
N ALA A 200 0.29 -17.53 0.32
CA ALA A 200 -0.01 -17.06 1.66
C ALA A 200 0.22 -18.11 2.75
N LYS A 201 0.41 -19.39 2.39
CA LYS A 201 0.84 -20.45 3.32
C LYS A 201 2.31 -20.34 3.72
N ASN A 202 3.13 -19.64 2.96
CA ASN A 202 4.59 -19.57 3.15
C ASN A 202 5.05 -18.30 3.90
N GLY A 203 4.18 -17.64 4.65
CA GLY A 203 4.51 -16.43 5.40
C GLY A 203 3.39 -16.00 6.34
N TYR A 204 3.65 -14.95 7.12
CA TYR A 204 2.55 -14.20 7.73
C TYR A 204 1.89 -13.42 6.59
N ALA A 205 0.60 -13.56 6.36
CA ALA A 205 -0.07 -12.78 5.33
C ALA A 205 -1.23 -12.00 5.89
N ASP A 206 -1.43 -10.83 5.30
CA ASP A 206 -2.59 -10.01 5.56
C ASP A 206 -3.60 -10.23 4.43
N LEU A 207 -4.83 -10.50 4.83
CA LEU A 207 -6.03 -10.54 4.00
C LEU A 207 -7.01 -9.59 4.68
N VAL A 208 -7.47 -8.58 3.95
CA VAL A 208 -8.66 -7.85 4.38
C VAL A 208 -9.88 -8.70 4.02
N GLU A 209 -10.11 -9.79 4.75
CA GLU A 209 -11.41 -10.46 4.76
C GLU A 209 -12.38 -9.54 5.54
N TRP A 210 -13.28 -8.86 4.83
CA TRP A 210 -14.30 -7.99 5.41
C TRP A 210 -15.43 -8.75 6.13
N ASP A 211 -15.46 -10.08 6.04
CA ASP A 211 -16.55 -10.93 6.57
C ASP A 211 -16.49 -11.20 8.09
N SER A 212 -15.99 -10.23 8.87
CA SER A 212 -16.12 -10.24 10.33
C SER A 212 -16.80 -8.98 10.90
N LEU A 213 -17.60 -8.29 10.06
CA LEU A 213 -18.63 -7.33 10.49
C LEU A 213 -20.01 -7.99 10.56
#